data_AF-A0A4R4CAF0-F1
#
_entry.id   AF-A0A4R4CAF0-F1
#
_cell.length_a   1.000
_cell.length_b   1.000
_cell.length_c   1.000
_cell.angle_alpha   90.00
_cell.angle_beta   90.00
_cell.angle_gamma   90.00
#
_symmetry.space_group_name_H-M   'P 1'
#
loop_
_entity.id
_entity.type
_entity.pdbx_description
1 polymer ?
#
loop_
_entity_poly.entity_id
_entity_poly.type
_entity_poly.pdbx_seq_one_letter_code
_entity_poly.pdbx_strand_id
1 'polypeptide(L)'
;MTKLINFNYLRPLYYFLLSMTDDELDDFYINTEEGARRIYEEAKAEFSRFGPVSQERVIDVLEYVLASNSWLENWKEIIPQEVPLDDVDDKMKYVHDLFVSLAGREPSLEFDVSDVEVTDAVGPEGLAIKK
;
A
#
# COMPACT_ATOMS: atom_id res chain seq x y z
N MET A 1 0.16 -23.27 3.47
CA MET A 1 -1.25 -22.89 3.19
C MET A 1 -1.06 -21.66 2.35
N THR A 2 -1.39 -21.73 1.06
CA THR A 2 -0.97 -20.72 0.09
C THR A 2 -1.48 -19.34 0.49
N LYS A 3 -0.58 -18.37 0.59
CA LYS A 3 -0.92 -17.00 0.95
C LYS A 3 -1.46 -16.28 -0.30
N LEU A 4 -2.67 -15.73 -0.18
CA LEU A 4 -3.31 -14.97 -1.25
C LEU A 4 -2.89 -13.50 -1.18
N ILE A 5 -2.29 -13.01 -2.26
CA ILE A 5 -1.88 -11.61 -2.43
C ILE A 5 -2.85 -10.93 -3.38
N ASN A 6 -3.49 -9.84 -2.93
CA ASN A 6 -4.43 -9.06 -3.72
C ASN A 6 -4.17 -7.56 -3.52
N PHE A 7 -3.66 -6.91 -4.56
CA PHE A 7 -3.30 -5.49 -4.53
C PHE A 7 -4.49 -4.55 -4.32
N ASN A 8 -5.72 -5.00 -4.56
CA ASN A 8 -6.91 -4.19 -4.31
C ASN A 8 -7.08 -3.80 -2.84
N TYR A 9 -6.42 -4.50 -1.91
CA TYR A 9 -6.39 -4.10 -0.50
C TYR A 9 -5.60 -2.81 -0.25
N LEU A 10 -4.71 -2.40 -1.16
CA LEU A 10 -3.95 -1.14 -1.03
C LEU A 10 -4.79 0.08 -1.41
N ARG A 11 -5.73 -0.05 -2.37
CA ARG A 11 -6.50 1.08 -2.92
C ARG A 11 -7.15 1.97 -1.85
N PRO A 12 -7.81 1.43 -0.82
CA PRO A 12 -8.49 2.28 0.15
C PRO A 12 -7.52 3.12 0.99
N LEU A 13 -6.24 2.76 1.10
CA LEU A 13 -5.23 3.57 1.80
C LEU A 13 -5.10 4.97 1.21
N TYR A 14 -5.43 5.14 -0.07
CA TYR A 14 -5.25 6.38 -0.81
C TYR A 14 -6.54 7.17 -1.02
N TYR A 15 -7.66 6.78 -0.39
CA TYR A 15 -8.93 7.48 -0.54
C TYR A 15 -8.91 8.95 -0.12
N PHE A 16 -7.94 9.37 0.69
CA PHE A 16 -7.77 10.79 1.02
C PHE A 16 -7.44 11.64 -0.21
N LEU A 17 -6.73 11.09 -1.22
CA LEU A 17 -6.43 11.79 -2.46
C LEU A 17 -7.70 12.08 -3.26
N LEU A 18 -8.70 11.18 -3.21
CA LEU A 18 -10.01 11.40 -3.81
C LEU A 18 -10.80 12.54 -3.15
N SER A 19 -10.41 12.94 -1.93
CA SER A 19 -11.05 14.04 -1.21
C SER A 19 -10.34 15.39 -1.39
N MET A 20 -9.17 15.39 -2.05
CA MET A 20 -8.44 16.61 -2.36
C MET A 20 -9.09 17.33 -3.56
N THR A 21 -9.05 18.66 -3.56
CA THR A 21 -9.46 19.45 -4.72
C THR A 21 -8.43 19.33 -5.85
N ASP A 22 -8.83 19.70 -7.07
CA ASP A 22 -7.90 19.75 -8.22
C ASP A 22 -6.67 20.62 -7.91
N ASP A 23 -6.87 21.80 -7.29
CA ASP A 23 -5.77 22.68 -6.88
C ASP A 23 -4.85 22.02 -5.84
N GLU A 24 -5.42 21.28 -4.88
CA GLU A 24 -4.63 20.58 -3.87
C GLU A 24 -3.83 19.41 -4.46
N LEU A 25 -4.37 18.74 -5.49
CA LEU A 25 -3.67 17.69 -6.23
C LEU A 25 -2.56 18.26 -7.12
N ASP A 26 -2.80 19.38 -7.79
CA ASP A 26 -1.80 20.08 -8.60
C ASP A 26 -0.61 20.56 -7.76
N ASP A 27 -0.85 20.92 -6.49
CA ASP A 27 0.18 21.32 -5.53
C ASP A 27 0.79 20.13 -4.76
N PHE A 28 0.32 18.89 -4.99
CA PHE A 28 0.78 17.71 -4.26
C PHE A 28 2.01 17.06 -4.92
N TYR A 29 3.15 17.13 -4.24
CA TYR A 29 4.40 16.54 -4.72
C TYR A 29 4.89 15.41 -3.81
N ILE A 30 4.67 14.16 -4.24
CA ILE A 30 4.99 12.94 -3.47
C ILE A 30 6.47 12.81 -3.09
N ASN A 31 7.39 13.27 -3.94
CA ASN A 31 8.83 13.20 -3.69
C ASN A 31 9.34 14.22 -2.66
N THR A 32 8.51 15.20 -2.26
CA THR A 32 8.90 16.14 -1.19
C THR A 32 8.76 15.47 0.17
N GLU A 33 9.56 15.91 1.15
CA GLU A 33 9.47 15.40 2.54
C GLU A 33 8.04 15.55 3.09
N GLU A 34 7.39 16.68 2.78
CA GLU A 34 6.02 16.94 3.19
C GLU A 34 5.00 16.04 2.49
N GLY A 35 5.12 15.84 1.18
CA GLY A 35 4.22 14.98 0.40
C GLY A 35 4.33 13.51 0.80
N ALA A 36 5.56 12.99 0.95
CA ALA A 36 5.79 11.64 1.42
C ALA A 36 5.24 11.44 2.83
N ARG A 37 5.51 12.38 3.75
CA ARG A 37 4.98 12.33 5.12
C ARG A 37 3.46 12.32 5.13
N ARG A 38 2.81 13.18 4.33
CA ARG A 38 1.34 13.24 4.21
C ARG A 38 0.76 11.91 3.77
N ILE A 39 1.30 11.27 2.72
CA ILE A 39 0.84 9.94 2.29
C ILE A 39 0.92 8.93 3.43
N TYR A 40 2.07 8.84 4.10
CA TYR A 40 2.26 7.82 5.12
C TYR A 40 1.37 8.04 6.34
N GLU A 41 1.12 9.29 6.73
CA GLU A 41 0.21 9.64 7.83
C GLU A 41 -1.25 9.33 7.47
N GLU A 42 -1.72 9.75 6.30
CA GLU A 42 -3.10 9.55 5.84
C GLU A 42 -3.37 8.06 5.57
N ALA A 43 -2.45 7.35 4.90
CA ALA A 43 -2.57 5.91 4.68
C ALA A 43 -2.60 5.14 6.01
N LYS A 44 -1.82 5.56 7.00
CA LYS A 44 -1.84 4.96 8.34
C LYS A 44 -3.15 5.24 9.07
N ALA A 45 -3.67 6.45 8.97
CA ALA A 45 -4.97 6.81 9.53
C ALA A 45 -6.08 5.93 8.92
N GLU A 46 -6.09 5.76 7.61
CA GLU A 46 -7.09 4.93 6.92
C GLU A 46 -6.91 3.44 7.25
N PHE A 47 -5.67 2.93 7.23
CA PHE A 47 -5.33 1.56 7.64
C PHE A 47 -5.78 1.22 9.07
N SER A 48 -5.74 2.18 9.99
CA SER A 48 -6.18 1.97 11.38
C SER A 48 -7.67 1.63 11.49
N ARG A 49 -8.46 2.07 10.51
CA ARG A 49 -9.90 1.82 10.39
C ARG A 49 -10.20 0.43 9.83
N PHE A 50 -9.24 -0.25 9.23
CA PHE A 50 -9.46 -1.59 8.66
C PHE A 50 -9.63 -2.63 9.77
N GLY A 51 -10.46 -3.64 9.50
CA GLY A 51 -10.58 -4.83 10.31
C GLY A 51 -9.30 -5.68 10.28
N PRO A 52 -9.05 -6.56 11.27
CA PRO A 52 -7.80 -7.30 11.39
C PRO A 52 -7.41 -8.08 10.13
N VAL A 53 -8.38 -8.72 9.46
CA VAL A 53 -8.15 -9.47 8.22
C VAL A 53 -7.66 -8.55 7.10
N SER A 54 -8.32 -7.40 6.89
CA SER A 54 -7.90 -6.45 5.85
C SER A 54 -6.55 -5.81 6.17
N GLN A 55 -6.25 -5.58 7.46
CA GLN A 55 -4.93 -5.12 7.87
C GLN A 55 -3.85 -6.15 7.52
N GLU A 56 -4.06 -7.42 7.85
CA GLU A 56 -3.15 -8.52 7.50
C GLU A 56 -2.93 -8.60 5.98
N ARG A 57 -4.00 -8.48 5.17
CA ARG A 57 -3.89 -8.52 3.70
C ARG A 57 -3.07 -7.38 3.11
N VAL A 58 -3.18 -6.17 3.66
CA VAL A 58 -2.34 -5.04 3.23
C VAL A 58 -0.88 -5.30 3.56
N ILE A 59 -0.59 -5.74 4.79
CA ILE A 59 0.79 -6.05 5.21
C ILE A 59 1.38 -7.17 4.36
N ASP A 60 0.60 -8.22 4.09
CA ASP A 60 1.01 -9.33 3.24
C ASP A 60 1.38 -8.90 1.83
N VAL A 61 0.61 -7.99 1.22
CA VAL A 61 0.90 -7.45 -0.12
C VAL A 61 2.23 -6.70 -0.12
N LEU A 62 2.42 -5.78 0.83
CA LEU A 62 3.64 -4.97 0.91
C LEU A 62 4.87 -5.84 1.22
N GLU A 63 4.72 -6.81 2.12
CA GLU A 63 5.80 -7.74 2.49
C GLU A 63 6.17 -8.66 1.31
N TYR A 64 5.17 -9.17 0.57
CA TYR A 64 5.40 -9.93 -0.67
C TYR A 64 6.19 -9.10 -1.70
N VAL A 65 5.76 -7.86 -1.96
CA VAL A 65 6.42 -6.99 -2.94
C VAL A 65 7.88 -6.75 -2.58
N LEU A 66 8.17 -6.49 -1.31
CA LEU A 66 9.53 -6.26 -0.81
C LEU A 66 10.37 -7.53 -0.87
N ALA A 67 9.84 -8.67 -0.40
CA ALA A 67 10.55 -9.94 -0.38
C ALA A 67 10.84 -10.51 -1.79
N SER A 68 9.91 -10.32 -2.72
CA SER A 68 10.06 -10.79 -4.12
C SER A 68 10.81 -9.81 -5.03
N ASN A 69 11.13 -8.61 -4.55
CA ASN A 69 11.65 -7.50 -5.34
C ASN A 69 10.78 -7.09 -6.54
N SER A 70 9.47 -7.29 -6.44
CA SER A 70 8.51 -7.09 -7.55
C SER A 70 7.85 -5.70 -7.58
N TRP A 71 8.39 -4.72 -6.85
CA TRP A 71 7.81 -3.37 -6.75
C TRP A 71 7.75 -2.65 -8.09
N LEU A 72 8.73 -2.85 -8.99
CA LEU A 72 8.69 -2.25 -10.33
C LEU A 72 7.61 -2.87 -11.21
N GLU A 73 7.48 -4.19 -11.18
CA GLU A 73 6.51 -4.93 -11.99
C GLU A 73 5.06 -4.61 -11.57
N ASN A 74 4.86 -4.39 -10.27
CA ASN A 74 3.55 -4.13 -9.68
C ASN A 74 3.30 -2.65 -9.38
N TRP A 75 4.15 -1.73 -9.86
CA TRP A 75 4.15 -0.33 -9.43
C TRP A 75 2.78 0.35 -9.57
N LYS A 76 2.11 0.13 -10.72
CA LYS A 76 0.77 0.66 -11.02
C LYS A 76 -0.33 0.19 -10.06
N GLU A 77 -0.13 -0.92 -9.37
CA GLU A 77 -1.07 -1.46 -8.39
C GLU A 77 -0.76 -0.99 -6.96
N ILE A 78 0.45 -0.46 -6.74
CA ILE A 78 0.94 -0.02 -5.42
C ILE A 78 0.73 1.47 -5.21
N ILE A 79 1.03 2.29 -6.21
CA ILE A 79 0.89 3.75 -6.16
C ILE A 79 -0.59 4.15 -6.32
N PRO A 80 -1.04 5.25 -5.67
CA PRO A 80 -2.34 5.83 -6.00
C PRO A 80 -2.46 6.17 -7.48
N GLN A 81 -3.65 5.96 -8.06
CA GLN A 81 -3.88 6.22 -9.49
C GLN A 81 -3.95 7.72 -9.80
N GLU A 82 -4.16 8.53 -8.76
CA GLU A 82 -4.22 9.99 -8.79
C GLU A 82 -2.83 10.62 -8.86
N VAL A 83 -1.76 9.85 -8.60
CA VAL A 83 -0.37 10.31 -8.66
C VAL A 83 0.28 9.80 -9.96
N PRO A 84 1.01 10.63 -10.72
CA PRO A 84 1.74 10.16 -11.90
C PRO A 84 2.72 9.04 -11.54
N LEU A 85 2.75 7.98 -12.36
CA LEU A 85 3.55 6.78 -12.09
C LEU A 85 5.05 7.06 -11.94
N ASP A 86 5.55 8.10 -12.60
CA ASP A 86 6.97 8.46 -12.62
C ASP A 86 7.36 9.41 -11.49
N ASP A 87 6.40 9.93 -10.73
CA ASP A 87 6.64 10.95 -9.70
C ASP A 87 7.28 10.41 -8.42
N VAL A 88 7.55 9.10 -8.33
CA VAL A 88 8.30 8.52 -7.21
C VAL A 88 9.69 8.11 -7.68
N ASP A 89 10.69 8.83 -7.15
CA ASP A 89 12.11 8.65 -7.49
C ASP A 89 12.63 7.30 -6.99
N ASP A 90 12.39 6.99 -5.72
CA ASP A 90 12.80 5.74 -5.08
C ASP A 90 11.59 4.88 -4.72
N LYS A 91 11.15 4.09 -5.70
CA LYS A 91 9.99 3.21 -5.59
C LYS A 91 10.17 2.13 -4.52
N MET A 92 11.40 1.61 -4.35
CA MET A 92 11.68 0.62 -3.32
C MET A 92 11.54 1.24 -1.92
N LYS A 93 12.16 2.41 -1.72
CA LYS A 93 12.05 3.16 -0.47
C LYS A 93 10.61 3.54 -0.16
N TYR A 94 9.82 3.93 -1.16
CA TYR A 94 8.40 4.23 -0.96
C TYR A 94 7.63 3.05 -0.38
N VAL A 95 7.75 1.85 -0.99
CA VAL A 95 7.06 0.64 -0.50
C VAL A 95 7.55 0.26 0.90
N HIS A 96 8.86 0.38 1.13
CA HIS A 96 9.47 0.11 2.42
C HIS A 96 8.93 1.04 3.52
N ASP A 97 8.97 2.36 3.29
CA ASP A 97 8.54 3.36 4.27
C ASP A 97 7.03 3.28 4.52
N LEU A 98 6.23 2.99 3.48
CA LEU A 98 4.81 2.69 3.62
C LEU A 98 4.60 1.47 4.53
N PHE A 99 5.32 0.36 4.28
CA PHE A 99 5.25 -0.82 5.13
C PHE A 99 5.56 -0.49 6.59
N VAL A 100 6.68 0.19 6.85
CA VAL A 100 7.12 0.54 8.21
C VAL A 100 6.08 1.45 8.89
N SER A 101 5.50 2.41 8.17
CA SER A 101 4.46 3.30 8.70
C SER A 101 3.23 2.54 9.19
N LEU A 102 2.77 1.55 8.40
CA LEU A 102 1.56 0.76 8.66
C LEU A 102 1.80 -0.35 9.70
N ALA A 103 2.87 -1.13 9.53
CA ALA A 103 3.17 -2.30 10.34
C ALA A 103 3.84 -1.96 11.68
N GLY A 104 4.50 -0.80 11.77
CA GLY A 104 5.31 -0.41 12.93
C GLY A 104 6.53 -1.31 13.17
N ARG A 105 6.99 -2.03 12.13
CA ARG A 105 8.15 -2.93 12.15
C ARG A 105 8.83 -2.95 10.78
N GLU A 106 10.03 -3.50 10.74
CA GLU A 106 10.73 -3.82 9.49
C GLU A 106 10.12 -5.04 8.77
N PRO A 107 10.21 -5.10 7.42
CA PRO A 107 9.81 -6.27 6.64
C PRO A 107 10.60 -7.51 7.04
N SER A 108 9.95 -8.68 7.03
CA SER A 108 10.60 -9.95 7.36
C SER A 108 11.43 -10.47 6.19
N LEU A 109 12.68 -10.87 6.49
CA LEU A 109 13.53 -11.60 5.55
C LEU A 109 13.07 -13.05 5.33
N GLU A 110 12.18 -13.56 6.18
CA GLU A 110 11.69 -14.94 6.15
C GLU A 110 10.33 -15.09 5.46
N PHE A 111 9.82 -14.04 4.81
CA PHE A 111 8.56 -14.13 4.08
C PHE A 111 8.68 -15.14 2.93
N ASP A 112 7.91 -16.22 3.02
CA ASP A 112 7.94 -17.29 2.02
C ASP A 112 7.18 -16.88 0.76
N VAL A 113 7.94 -16.48 -0.26
CA VAL A 113 7.42 -16.12 -1.58
C VAL A 113 7.07 -17.34 -2.44
N SER A 114 7.45 -18.55 -2.04
CA SER A 114 7.28 -19.77 -2.85
C SER A 114 5.88 -20.41 -2.73
N ASP A 115 5.14 -20.13 -1.66
CA ASP A 115 3.76 -20.56 -1.42
C ASP A 115 2.78 -19.36 -1.50
N VAL A 116 2.88 -18.57 -2.57
CA VAL A 116 2.05 -17.38 -2.84
C VAL A 116 1.24 -17.53 -4.13
N GLU A 117 -0.02 -17.11 -4.08
CA GLU A 117 -0.88 -16.93 -5.25
C GLU A 117 -1.33 -15.47 -5.33
N VAL A 118 -1.01 -14.80 -6.44
CA VAL A 118 -1.49 -13.44 -6.74
C VAL A 118 -2.87 -13.56 -7.37
N THR A 119 -3.85 -12.87 -6.80
CA THR A 119 -5.25 -12.96 -7.20
C THR A 119 -5.96 -11.61 -7.11
N ASP A 120 -6.93 -11.39 -8.00
CA ASP A 120 -7.84 -10.24 -7.92
C ASP A 120 -9.08 -10.55 -7.07
N ALA A 121 -9.26 -11.80 -6.63
CA ALA A 121 -10.41 -12.20 -5.85
C ALA A 121 -10.37 -11.58 -4.44
N VAL A 122 -11.37 -10.76 -4.12
CA VAL A 122 -11.62 -10.32 -2.75
C VAL A 122 -12.36 -11.45 -2.05
N GLY A 123 -11.82 -11.96 -0.94
CA GLY A 123 -12.41 -13.06 -0.18
C GLY A 123 -13.84 -12.74 0.32
N PRO A 124 -14.58 -13.74 0.84
CA PRO A 124 -15.98 -13.56 1.27
C PRO A 124 -16.17 -12.49 2.37
N GLU A 125 -15.10 -12.16 3.10
CA GLU A 125 -15.05 -11.13 4.15
C GLU A 125 -14.94 -9.70 3.58
N GLY A 126 -14.62 -9.53 2.29
CA GLY A 126 -14.51 -8.21 1.66
C GLY A 126 -13.34 -7.36 2.17
N LEU A 127 -13.43 -6.06 1.91
CA LEU A 127 -12.75 -5.02 2.68
C LEU A 127 -13.57 -4.76 3.94
N ALA A 128 -13.10 -5.26 5.07
CA ALA A 128 -13.76 -5.06 6.35
C ALA A 128 -13.28 -3.73 6.96
N ILE A 129 -14.19 -2.78 7.17
CA ILE A 129 -13.92 -1.53 7.92
C ILE A 129 -14.49 -1.71 9.34
N LYS A 130 -13.70 -1.38 10.36
CA LYS A 130 -14.15 -1.32 11.76
C LYS A 130 -15.27 -0.27 11.85
N LYS A 131 -16.43 -0.69 12.35
CA LYS A 131 -17.54 0.21 12.69
C LYS A 131 -17.23 1.02 13.94
#